data_AF-A0A932ST87-F1
#
_entry.id   AF-A0A932ST87-F1
#
_cell.length_a   1.000
_cell.length_b   1.000
_cell.length_c   1.000
_cell.angle_alpha   90.00
_cell.angle_beta   90.00
_cell.angle_gamma   90.00
#
_symmetry.space_group_name_H-M   'P 1'
#
loop_
_entity.id
_entity.type
_entity.pdbx_description
1 polymer ?
#
loop_
_entity_poly.entity_id
_entity_poly.type
_entity_poly.pdbx_seq_one_letter_code
_entity_poly.pdbx_strand_id
1 'polypeptide(L)'
;MSLQVIENATCTFCGCVCDDIELHHDEFRIHKAHHACVLGTAWFLNHTAEKKYPVALVDGREATLDEAIEAAATYLHEADMPLVYGMSNTTCEAQKECVALADQLGGLLDSHTSL
;
A
#
# COMPACT_ATOMS: atom_id res chain seq x y z
N MET A 1 -28.01 -7.82 9.26
CA MET A 1 -27.00 -7.03 9.99
C MET A 1 -27.13 -5.59 9.52
N SER A 2 -27.18 -4.62 10.43
CA SER A 2 -27.17 -3.20 10.07
C SER A 2 -25.75 -2.78 9.72
N LEU A 3 -25.55 -2.24 8.52
CA LEU A 3 -24.27 -1.67 8.12
C LEU A 3 -24.11 -0.28 8.75
N GLN A 4 -22.93 0.00 9.29
CA GLN A 4 -22.50 1.35 9.68
C GLN A 4 -22.02 2.11 8.45
N VAL A 5 -22.02 3.44 8.50
CA VAL A 5 -21.61 4.31 7.39
C VAL A 5 -20.47 5.21 7.84
N ILE A 6 -19.38 5.21 7.06
CA ILE A 6 -18.34 6.24 7.12
C ILE A 6 -18.64 7.24 5.99
N GLU A 7 -18.91 8.48 6.37
CA GLU A 7 -19.11 9.59 5.43
C GLU A 7 -17.77 10.25 5.05
N ASN A 8 -17.72 10.89 3.89
CA ASN A 8 -16.56 11.66 3.40
C ASN A 8 -15.24 10.87 3.40
N ALA A 9 -15.29 9.60 3.02
CA ALA A 9 -14.08 8.81 2.85
C ALA A 9 -13.35 9.22 1.57
N THR A 10 -12.03 9.30 1.63
CA THR A 10 -11.18 9.63 0.47
C THR A 10 -10.86 8.39 -0.36
N CYS A 11 -11.17 8.44 -1.66
CA CYS A 11 -10.78 7.41 -2.61
C CYS A 11 -9.33 7.60 -3.05
N THR A 12 -8.49 6.59 -2.80
CA THR A 12 -7.05 6.60 -3.12
C THR A 12 -6.70 5.80 -4.38
N PHE A 13 -7.68 5.57 -5.27
CA PHE A 13 -7.43 4.77 -6.47
C PHE A 13 -6.71 5.53 -7.59
N CYS A 14 -7.15 6.75 -7.92
CA CYS A 14 -6.55 7.58 -8.97
C CYS A 14 -6.27 8.99 -8.47
N GLY A 15 -5.65 9.81 -9.32
CA GLY A 15 -5.28 11.20 -9.00
C GLY A 15 -6.44 12.18 -8.80
N CYS A 16 -7.71 11.76 -8.90
CA CYS A 16 -8.85 12.62 -8.61
C CYS A 16 -9.05 12.83 -7.10
N VAL A 17 -8.71 11.82 -6.28
CA VAL A 17 -8.77 11.90 -4.81
C VAL A 17 -10.14 12.33 -4.28
N CYS A 18 -11.24 11.81 -4.85
CA CYS A 18 -12.60 12.16 -4.41
C CYS A 18 -12.78 11.87 -2.91
N ASP A 19 -13.33 12.83 -2.16
CA ASP A 19 -13.41 12.83 -0.70
C ASP A 19 -14.84 12.77 -0.16
N ASP A 20 -15.81 12.42 -1.01
CA ASP A 20 -17.24 12.37 -0.74
C ASP A 20 -17.83 10.95 -0.73
N ILE A 21 -16.98 9.93 -0.59
CA ILE A 21 -17.39 8.53 -0.66
C ILE A 21 -18.06 8.11 0.65
N GLU A 22 -19.23 7.47 0.54
CA GLU A 22 -19.88 6.82 1.69
C GLU A 22 -19.56 5.32 1.68
N LEU A 23 -18.88 4.84 2.73
CA LEU A 23 -18.53 3.43 2.87
C LEU A 23 -19.46 2.75 3.88
N HIS A 24 -20.23 1.77 3.41
CA HIS A 24 -21.08 0.97 4.27
C HIS A 24 -20.34 -0.31 4.68
N HIS A 25 -20.12 -0.51 5.98
CA HIS A 25 -19.32 -1.62 6.50
C HIS A 25 -19.99 -2.31 7.69
N ASP A 26 -19.52 -3.52 8.00
CA ASP A 26 -19.89 -4.29 9.19
C ASP A 26 -18.72 -4.43 10.19
N GLU A 27 -17.78 -3.49 10.15
CA GLU A 27 -16.48 -3.44 10.85
C GLU A 27 -15.40 -4.36 10.25
N PHE A 28 -15.79 -5.49 9.65
CA PHE A 28 -14.85 -6.44 9.06
C PHE A 28 -14.66 -6.24 7.56
N ARG A 29 -15.72 -5.78 6.87
CA ARG A 29 -15.71 -5.62 5.42
C ARG A 29 -16.53 -4.41 4.97
N ILE A 30 -16.06 -3.78 3.89
CA ILE A 30 -16.84 -2.79 3.14
C ILE A 30 -17.75 -3.53 2.15
N HIS A 31 -19.05 -3.31 2.26
CA HIS A 31 -20.08 -3.96 1.44
C HIS A 31 -20.60 -3.08 0.31
N LYS A 32 -20.52 -1.75 0.48
CA LYS A 32 -20.98 -0.77 -0.51
C LYS A 32 -20.12 0.50 -0.42
N ALA A 33 -19.80 1.06 -1.58
CA ALA A 33 -19.19 2.38 -1.72
C ALA A 33 -20.12 3.27 -2.55
N HIS A 34 -20.81 4.23 -1.93
CA HIS A 34 -21.65 5.20 -2.61
C HIS A 34 -20.81 6.38 -3.13
N HIS A 35 -21.25 7.05 -4.20
CA HIS A 35 -20.52 8.08 -4.96
C HIS A 35 -19.21 7.63 -5.63
N ALA A 36 -18.71 6.43 -5.34
CA ALA A 36 -17.52 5.90 -6.01
C ALA A 36 -17.79 5.56 -7.48
N CYS A 37 -16.84 5.89 -8.36
CA CYS A 37 -16.86 5.41 -9.74
C CYS A 37 -16.57 3.90 -9.81
N VAL A 38 -16.56 3.31 -11.01
CA VAL A 38 -16.28 1.86 -11.18
C VAL A 38 -14.92 1.45 -10.61
N LEU A 39 -13.91 2.31 -10.73
CA LEU A 39 -12.56 2.06 -10.22
C LEU A 39 -12.51 2.11 -8.69
N GLY A 40 -13.09 3.17 -8.09
CA GLY A 40 -13.18 3.29 -6.63
C GLY A 40 -14.02 2.18 -6.00
N THR A 41 -15.11 1.77 -6.66
CA THR A 41 -15.93 0.63 -6.20
C THR A 41 -15.11 -0.65 -6.21
N ALA A 42 -14.36 -0.93 -7.28
CA ALA A 42 -13.49 -2.09 -7.34
C ALA A 42 -12.40 -2.06 -6.27
N TRP A 43 -11.82 -0.88 -6.00
CA TRP A 43 -10.82 -0.66 -4.96
C TRP A 43 -11.37 -1.03 -3.57
N PHE A 44 -12.49 -0.43 -3.18
CA PHE A 44 -13.04 -0.61 -1.83
C PHE A 44 -13.63 -2.01 -1.59
N LEU A 45 -14.27 -2.62 -2.58
CA LEU A 45 -15.02 -3.88 -2.37
C LEU A 45 -14.19 -5.16 -2.53
N ASN A 46 -13.08 -5.08 -3.27
CA ASN A 46 -12.24 -6.25 -3.58
C ASN A 46 -10.92 -6.30 -2.82
N HIS A 47 -10.54 -5.23 -2.11
CA HIS A 47 -9.40 -5.30 -1.22
C HIS A 47 -9.74 -6.17 -0.01
N THR A 48 -8.98 -7.24 0.22
CA THR A 48 -9.21 -8.15 1.35
C THR A 48 -8.01 -8.16 2.28
N ALA A 49 -8.24 -7.95 3.57
CA ALA A 49 -7.23 -8.16 4.62
C ALA A 49 -6.96 -9.66 4.92
N GLU A 50 -7.49 -10.57 4.10
CA GLU A 50 -7.25 -12.00 4.23
C GLU A 50 -5.78 -12.33 3.99
N LYS A 51 -5.14 -12.94 4.98
CA LYS A 51 -3.75 -13.39 4.91
C LYS A 51 -3.63 -14.67 4.08
N LYS A 52 -3.73 -14.53 2.75
CA LYS A 52 -3.66 -15.64 1.79
C LYS A 52 -2.25 -16.15 1.51
N TYR A 53 -1.24 -15.33 1.80
CA TYR A 53 0.16 -15.58 1.45
C TYR A 53 1.06 -15.37 2.67
N PRO A 54 2.24 -16.00 2.71
CA PRO A 54 3.26 -15.68 3.71
C PRO A 54 3.64 -14.20 3.62
N VAL A 55 4.08 -13.64 4.75
CA VAL A 55 4.45 -12.22 4.84
C VAL A 55 5.64 -11.90 3.92
N ALA A 56 6.57 -12.83 3.81
CA ALA A 56 7.72 -12.74 2.93
C ALA A 56 8.27 -14.14 2.60
N LEU A 57 9.09 -14.19 1.55
CA LEU A 57 9.96 -15.33 1.26
C LEU A 57 11.41 -14.83 1.25
N VAL A 58 12.29 -15.50 1.98
CA VAL A 58 13.75 -15.30 1.92
C VAL A 58 14.36 -16.58 1.37
N ASP A 59 15.08 -16.49 0.26
CA ASP A 59 15.62 -17.63 -0.49
C ASP A 59 14.58 -18.72 -0.80
N GLY A 60 13.36 -18.29 -1.11
CA GLY A 60 12.24 -19.18 -1.43
C GLY A 60 11.59 -19.87 -0.23
N ARG A 61 11.95 -19.51 1.00
CA ARG A 61 11.37 -20.05 2.24
C ARG A 61 10.55 -19.00 2.96
N GLU A 62 9.45 -19.40 3.59
CA GLU A 62 8.64 -18.51 4.41
C GLU A 62 9.49 -17.91 5.54
N ALA A 63 9.36 -16.60 5.71
CA ALA A 63 10.05 -15.84 6.74
C ALA A 63 9.06 -14.99 7.53
N THR A 64 9.42 -14.72 8.79
CA THR A 64 8.76 -13.71 9.61
C THR A 64 9.02 -12.31 9.04
N LEU A 65 8.23 -11.33 9.50
CA LEU A 65 8.43 -9.93 9.10
C LEU A 65 9.84 -9.44 9.49
N ASP A 66 10.28 -9.74 10.71
CA ASP A 66 11.57 -9.30 11.23
C ASP A 66 12.75 -9.91 10.44
N GLU A 67 12.68 -11.22 10.13
CA GLU A 67 13.68 -11.89 9.29
C GLU A 67 13.74 -11.29 7.88
N ALA A 68 12.58 -10.94 7.31
CA ALA A 68 12.50 -10.34 5.99
C ALA A 68 13.08 -8.92 5.97
N ILE A 69 12.84 -8.13 7.03
CA ILE A 69 13.41 -6.79 7.17
C ILE A 69 14.93 -6.87 7.28
N GLU A 70 15.46 -7.77 8.10
CA GLU A 70 16.92 -7.93 8.27
C GLU A 70 17.60 -8.37 6.96
N ALA A 71 16.99 -9.31 6.23
CA ALA A 71 17.48 -9.74 4.93
C ALA A 71 17.46 -8.59 3.91
N ALA A 72 16.36 -7.85 3.82
CA ALA A 72 16.24 -6.70 2.92
C ALA A 72 17.27 -5.61 3.24
N ALA A 73 17.50 -5.31 4.52
CA ALA A 73 18.50 -4.35 4.95
C ALA A 73 19.92 -4.77 4.52
N THR A 74 20.25 -6.06 4.67
CA THR A 74 21.54 -6.62 4.23
C THR A 74 21.70 -6.46 2.71
N TYR A 75 20.70 -6.87 1.93
CA TYR A 75 20.77 -6.77 0.46
C TYR A 75 20.89 -5.32 -0.03
N LEU A 76 20.17 -4.39 0.60
CA LEU A 76 20.25 -2.98 0.26
C LEU A 76 21.61 -2.38 0.62
N HIS A 77 22.20 -2.79 1.75
CA HIS A 77 23.51 -2.32 2.19
C HIS A 77 24.65 -2.82 1.30
N GLU A 78 24.58 -4.07 0.83
CA GLU A 78 25.59 -4.68 -0.03
C GLU A 78 25.45 -4.29 -1.51
N ALA A 79 24.32 -3.68 -1.91
CA ALA A 79 24.07 -3.31 -3.30
C ALA A 79 24.92 -2.13 -3.77
N ASP A 80 25.53 -2.25 -4.96
CA ASP A 80 26.30 -1.16 -5.57
C ASP A 80 25.43 0.01 -6.07
N MET A 81 24.17 -0.27 -6.45
CA MET A 81 23.22 0.72 -6.99
C MET A 81 21.77 0.33 -6.64
N PRO A 82 21.37 0.45 -5.37
CA PRO A 82 20.01 0.10 -4.94
C PRO A 82 18.98 1.05 -5.53
N LEU A 83 17.79 0.53 -5.86
CA LEU A 83 16.64 1.29 -6.34
C LEU A 83 15.46 1.15 -5.38
N VAL A 84 14.97 2.27 -4.87
CA VAL A 84 13.70 2.39 -4.15
C VAL A 84 12.63 2.84 -5.15
N TYR A 85 11.75 1.92 -5.56
CA TYR A 85 10.77 2.17 -6.63
C TYR A 85 9.31 1.99 -6.17
N GLY A 86 8.42 2.83 -6.69
CA GLY A 86 6.96 2.62 -6.63
C GLY A 86 6.23 3.75 -5.92
N MET A 87 5.73 3.50 -4.72
CA MET A 87 5.17 4.48 -3.76
C MET A 87 3.94 5.33 -4.17
N SER A 88 3.44 5.32 -5.41
CA SER A 88 2.35 6.26 -5.77
C SER A 88 0.99 5.96 -5.11
N ASN A 89 0.83 4.79 -4.49
CA ASN A 89 -0.36 4.41 -3.69
C ASN A 89 -0.05 4.25 -2.19
N THR A 90 0.99 4.92 -1.69
CA THR A 90 1.28 5.00 -0.24
C THR A 90 1.14 6.44 0.25
N THR A 91 1.20 6.63 1.57
CA THR A 91 1.06 7.96 2.16
C THR A 91 2.33 8.80 1.97
N CYS A 92 2.20 10.11 2.09
CA CYS A 92 3.34 11.03 2.04
C CYS A 92 4.35 10.77 3.16
N GLU A 93 3.90 10.31 4.32
CA GLU A 93 4.76 9.90 5.44
C GLU A 93 5.66 8.74 5.03
N ALA A 94 5.10 7.68 4.44
CA ALA A 94 5.89 6.55 3.96
C ALA A 94 6.83 6.96 2.80
N GLN A 95 6.39 7.84 1.91
CA GLN A 95 7.26 8.38 0.85
C GLN A 95 8.48 9.14 1.42
N LYS A 96 8.32 9.91 2.50
CA LYS A 96 9.44 10.61 3.16
C LYS A 96 10.47 9.62 3.71
N GLU A 97 10.02 8.53 4.32
CA GLU A 97 10.92 7.48 4.80
C GLU A 97 11.65 6.79 3.64
N CYS A 98 10.98 6.55 2.51
CA CYS A 98 11.62 6.00 1.31
C CYS A 98 12.68 6.95 0.73
N VAL A 99 12.43 8.26 0.73
CA VAL A 99 13.40 9.28 0.31
C VAL A 99 14.63 9.26 1.23
N ALA A 100 14.41 9.25 2.55
CA ALA A 100 15.50 9.19 3.53
C ALA A 100 16.33 7.91 3.39
N LEU A 101 15.66 6.77 3.18
CA LEU A 101 16.32 5.50 2.92
C LEU A 101 17.17 5.55 1.64
N ALA A 102 16.63 6.05 0.54
CA ALA A 102 17.37 6.15 -0.73
C ALA A 102 18.60 7.06 -0.59
N ASP A 103 18.48 8.19 0.12
CA ASP A 103 19.61 9.08 0.42
C ASP A 103 20.68 8.39 1.25
N GLN A 104 20.29 7.68 2.32
CA GLN A 104 21.21 6.95 3.18
C GLN A 104 21.94 5.81 2.44
N LEU A 105 21.27 5.18 1.48
CA LEU A 105 21.86 4.14 0.63
C LEU A 105 22.74 4.70 -0.49
N GLY A 106 22.68 6.00 -0.79
CA GLY A 106 23.24 6.57 -2.02
C GLY A 106 22.57 5.99 -3.28
N GLY A 107 21.31 5.56 -3.15
CA GLY A 107 20.56 4.83 -4.16
C GLY A 107 19.73 5.72 -5.08
N LEU A 108 19.01 5.07 -5.98
CA LEU A 108 18.03 5.70 -6.86
C LEU A 108 16.64 5.67 -6.23
N LEU A 109 15.86 6.71 -6.47
CA LEU A 109 14.45 6.79 -6.07
C LEU A 109 13.61 7.07 -7.31
N ASP A 110 12.58 6.26 -7.55
CA ASP A 110 11.68 6.45 -8.69
C ASP A 110 10.24 6.00 -8.39
N SER A 111 9.27 6.47 -9.16
CA SER A 111 7.85 6.17 -9.00
C SER A 111 7.18 5.90 -10.36
N HIS A 112 6.03 5.25 -10.36
CA HIS A 112 5.30 5.03 -11.61
C HIS A 112 4.58 6.31 -12.05
N THR A 113 4.64 6.62 -13.35
CA THR A 113 4.10 7.86 -13.94
C THR A 113 2.56 7.89 -14.00
N SER A 114 1.91 6.72 -13.97
CA SER A 114 0.45 6.60 -14.07
C SER A 114 -0.05 5.34 -13.37
N LEU A 115 -1.25 5.42 -12.80
CA LEU A 115 -2.06 4.30 -12.31
C LEU A 115 -3.00 3.78 -13.39
#